data_AF-A0A3A9TCD6-F1
#
_entry.id   AF-A0A3A9TCD6-F1
#
_cell.length_a   1.000
_cell.length_b   1.000
_cell.length_c   1.000
_cell.angle_alpha   90.00
_cell.angle_beta   90.00
_cell.angle_gamma   90.00
#
_symmetry.space_group_name_H-M   'P 1'
#
loop_
_entity.id
_entity.type
_entity.pdbx_description
1 polymer ?
#
loop_
_entity_poly.entity_id
_entity_poly.type
_entity_poly.pdbx_seq_one_letter_code
_entity_poly.pdbx_strand_id
1 'polypeptide(L)'
;MSKIESVAAGSSESTEGITVATEQASEADSIDEAVNSGNALSTEEPSQYDIWRDYIDGRDRSEITLDEESEKLYLGFISGEIEAECSEDCSEYCEQFGLSFGQKSYKLPEIERMIDIDRTKIPYDAEYLSERYIDLGLDGSYELLVDFYDEEDPHGYGLSLIVKNFSGKLKICYIQDFWARQSAVITYSGMIYVSGSGGAMTHGGFNGYLDAEGKYHLWYEWDSYGYETYHERPDEEININGVRIGGDDIRMFINSYTFYDDKEYVTINIEYINPDKQRDENSTDLDEAYEKAVEVFIDPGKKLCTEEEIGDIKEKYRKKLGISDEVYTYGDELMPEDD
;
A
#
# COMPACT_ATOMS: atom_id res chain seq x y z
N MET A 1 31.58 -40.59 33.80
CA MET A 1 31.07 -41.97 33.65
C MET A 1 29.61 -41.84 33.23
N SER A 2 29.11 -42.25 32.07
CA SER A 2 29.54 -43.25 31.11
C SER A 2 29.12 -42.81 29.69
N LYS A 3 30.05 -42.93 28.74
CA LYS A 3 29.79 -43.11 27.30
C LYS A 3 29.12 -44.46 27.07
N ILE A 4 28.33 -44.59 26.00
CA ILE A 4 28.21 -45.73 25.04
C ILE A 4 27.52 -45.13 23.79
N GLU A 5 28.17 -44.81 22.66
CA GLU A 5 28.66 -45.65 21.51
C GLU A 5 27.59 -46.56 20.88
N SER A 6 26.99 -46.12 19.76
CA SER A 6 27.27 -46.59 18.38
C SER A 6 26.46 -47.82 17.94
N VAL A 7 25.96 -47.82 16.70
CA VAL A 7 26.27 -48.78 15.62
C VAL A 7 25.41 -48.42 14.39
N ALA A 8 26.09 -48.36 13.24
CA ALA A 8 25.55 -48.21 11.90
C ALA A 8 25.20 -49.57 11.26
N ALA A 9 24.44 -49.55 10.15
CA ALA A 9 24.84 -50.10 8.83
C ALA A 9 23.67 -50.71 8.00
N GLY A 10 23.78 -50.50 6.68
CA GLY A 10 23.33 -51.40 5.59
C GLY A 10 21.95 -51.08 5.00
N SER A 11 21.76 -50.55 3.78
CA SER A 11 22.18 -50.93 2.39
C SER A 11 21.13 -51.74 1.63
N SER A 12 20.70 -51.25 0.47
CA SER A 12 20.45 -51.96 -0.82
C SER A 12 19.65 -51.01 -1.74
N GLU A 13 20.17 -50.58 -2.89
CA GLU A 13 19.87 -51.12 -4.25
C GLU A 13 18.37 -51.16 -4.59
N SER A 14 17.85 -50.86 -5.78
CA SER A 14 18.23 -50.24 -7.06
C SER A 14 16.99 -50.51 -7.95
N THR A 15 16.56 -49.59 -8.83
CA THR A 15 15.97 -49.97 -10.13
C THR A 15 15.76 -48.75 -11.03
N GLU A 16 16.19 -48.94 -12.27
CA GLU A 16 16.12 -48.04 -13.42
C GLU A 16 14.70 -47.91 -13.98
N GLY A 17 14.44 -46.82 -14.70
CA GLY A 17 13.20 -46.61 -15.46
C GLY A 17 13.35 -45.49 -16.49
N ILE A 18 13.78 -45.87 -17.68
CA ILE A 18 14.00 -45.14 -18.94
C ILE A 18 12.80 -44.26 -19.37
N THR A 19 13.06 -43.09 -19.95
CA THR A 19 12.27 -42.47 -21.05
C THR A 19 13.08 -41.33 -21.70
N VAL A 20 13.82 -41.63 -22.78
CA VAL A 20 13.54 -41.30 -24.21
C VAL A 20 13.45 -39.79 -24.52
N ALA A 21 14.50 -39.31 -25.19
CA ALA A 21 14.51 -38.07 -25.96
C ALA A 21 13.86 -38.28 -27.34
N THR A 22 13.28 -37.23 -27.90
CA THR A 22 13.12 -37.10 -29.37
C THR A 22 13.22 -35.63 -29.77
N GLU A 23 14.04 -35.40 -30.78
CA GLU A 23 14.44 -34.13 -31.39
C GLU A 23 13.39 -33.58 -32.39
N GLN A 24 13.48 -32.25 -32.62
CA GLN A 24 13.38 -31.53 -33.91
C GLN A 24 12.02 -31.52 -34.66
N ALA A 25 11.62 -30.49 -35.42
CA ALA A 25 12.19 -29.21 -35.83
C ALA A 25 11.07 -28.31 -36.45
N SER A 26 11.40 -27.02 -36.58
CA SER A 26 10.99 -26.02 -37.60
C SER A 26 9.51 -25.76 -37.88
N GLU A 27 9.09 -24.50 -37.75
CA GLU A 27 8.98 -23.62 -38.93
C GLU A 27 9.05 -22.14 -38.51
N ALA A 28 9.77 -21.38 -39.33
CA ALA A 28 9.98 -19.96 -39.19
C ALA A 28 8.83 -19.20 -39.85
N ASP A 29 8.42 -18.08 -39.26
CA ASP A 29 7.91 -16.95 -40.03
C ASP A 29 8.50 -15.66 -39.45
N SER A 30 9.30 -15.03 -40.31
CA SER A 30 9.95 -13.75 -40.14
C SER A 30 8.95 -12.61 -40.36
N ILE A 31 8.82 -11.70 -39.40
CA ILE A 31 8.46 -10.30 -39.68
C ILE A 31 9.45 -9.43 -38.92
N ASP A 32 10.38 -8.86 -39.68
CA ASP A 32 11.13 -7.67 -39.32
C ASP A 32 10.15 -6.50 -39.15
N GLU A 33 9.94 -6.02 -37.92
CA GLU A 33 9.62 -4.62 -37.69
C GLU A 33 10.48 -4.10 -36.54
N ALA A 34 11.57 -3.42 -36.91
CA ALA A 34 12.29 -2.51 -36.04
C ALA A 34 11.36 -1.34 -35.71
N VAL A 35 10.63 -1.44 -34.60
CA VAL A 35 9.93 -0.31 -34.00
C VAL A 35 10.95 0.52 -33.24
N ASN A 36 11.43 1.53 -33.94
CA ASN A 36 12.07 2.71 -33.39
C ASN A 36 11.03 3.44 -32.52
N SER A 37 10.96 3.15 -31.22
CA SER A 37 10.14 3.88 -30.25
C SER A 37 10.79 5.22 -29.93
N GLY A 38 10.89 6.09 -30.94
CA GLY A 38 10.94 7.51 -30.68
C GLY A 38 9.63 7.88 -29.99
N ASN A 39 9.74 8.46 -28.80
CA ASN A 39 8.65 9.11 -28.07
C ASN A 39 7.77 9.91 -29.04
N ALA A 40 6.69 9.30 -29.50
CA ALA A 40 5.57 10.02 -30.03
C ALA A 40 4.90 10.63 -28.80
N LEU A 41 5.28 11.88 -28.50
CA LEU A 41 4.52 12.73 -27.60
C LEU A 41 3.04 12.61 -27.98
N SER A 42 2.28 11.91 -27.14
CA SER A 42 0.83 11.95 -27.21
C SER A 42 0.44 13.42 -27.20
N THR A 43 -0.36 13.82 -28.19
CA THR A 43 -0.89 15.19 -28.30
C THR A 43 -2.26 15.32 -27.64
N GLU A 44 -2.66 14.30 -26.89
CA GLU A 44 -3.88 14.35 -26.09
C GLU A 44 -3.65 15.34 -24.94
N GLU A 45 -4.58 16.27 -24.78
CA GLU A 45 -4.57 17.18 -23.64
C GLU A 45 -4.66 16.33 -22.36
N PRO A 46 -3.83 16.60 -21.34
CA PRO A 46 -3.85 15.84 -20.10
C PRO A 46 -5.24 15.93 -19.48
N SER A 47 -5.74 14.82 -18.93
CA SER A 47 -7.01 14.82 -18.23
C SER A 47 -6.93 15.67 -16.95
N GLN A 48 -8.07 16.10 -16.41
CA GLN A 48 -8.09 16.78 -15.11
C GLN A 48 -7.47 15.91 -14.01
N TYR A 49 -7.64 14.59 -14.11
CA TYR A 49 -7.01 13.64 -13.20
C TYR A 49 -5.48 13.63 -13.32
N ASP A 50 -4.93 13.68 -14.54
CA ASP A 50 -3.48 13.77 -14.74
C ASP A 50 -2.91 15.07 -14.15
N ILE A 51 -3.60 16.20 -14.36
CA ILE A 51 -3.20 17.50 -13.80
C ILE A 51 -3.20 17.46 -12.27
N TRP A 52 -4.25 16.88 -11.67
CA TRP A 52 -4.35 16.74 -10.22
C TRP A 52 -3.26 15.82 -9.67
N ARG A 53 -3.09 14.63 -10.25
CA ARG A 53 -2.06 13.67 -9.84
C ARG A 53 -0.67 14.30 -9.91
N ASP A 54 -0.32 14.93 -11.02
CA ASP A 54 0.98 15.59 -11.19
C ASP A 54 1.16 16.70 -10.14
N TYR A 55 0.09 17.39 -9.74
CA TYR A 55 0.16 18.42 -8.70
C TYR A 55 0.39 17.85 -7.30
N ILE A 56 -0.26 16.75 -6.93
CA ILE A 56 -0.11 16.13 -5.60
C ILE A 56 1.09 15.19 -5.49
N ASP A 57 1.71 14.79 -6.61
CA ASP A 57 2.88 13.92 -6.63
C ASP A 57 4.18 14.67 -6.30
N GLY A 58 5.24 13.93 -5.98
CA GLY A 58 6.58 14.50 -5.84
C GLY A 58 7.09 15.11 -7.14
N ARG A 59 7.96 16.12 -7.01
CA ARG A 59 8.53 16.90 -8.12
C ARG A 59 9.81 16.28 -8.65
N ASP A 60 10.09 16.52 -9.91
CA ASP A 60 11.40 16.22 -10.48
C ASP A 60 12.47 17.13 -9.88
N ARG A 61 13.71 16.64 -9.84
CA ARG A 61 14.88 17.44 -9.40
C ARG A 61 14.97 18.79 -10.09
N SER A 62 14.56 18.85 -11.36
CA SER A 62 14.66 20.05 -12.21
C SER A 62 13.63 21.14 -11.87
N GLU A 63 12.58 20.79 -11.13
CA GLU A 63 11.49 21.70 -10.76
C GLU A 63 11.72 22.36 -9.39
N ILE A 64 12.68 21.86 -8.63
CA ILE A 64 12.95 22.28 -7.25
C ILE A 64 14.36 22.83 -7.07
N THR A 65 14.58 23.54 -5.96
CA THR A 65 15.91 24.02 -5.56
C THR A 65 16.31 23.40 -4.24
N LEU A 66 17.20 22.40 -4.31
CA LEU A 66 17.89 21.86 -3.14
C LEU A 66 19.04 22.76 -2.71
N ASP A 67 19.36 22.76 -1.42
CA ASP A 67 20.64 23.25 -0.95
C ASP A 67 21.78 22.30 -1.37
N GLU A 68 23.00 22.84 -1.49
CA GLU A 68 24.17 22.11 -1.98
C GLU A 68 24.51 20.86 -1.14
N GLU A 69 24.21 20.88 0.17
CA GLU A 69 24.49 19.77 1.06
C GLU A 69 23.49 18.63 0.84
N SER A 70 22.18 18.93 0.85
CA SER A 70 21.13 17.94 0.59
C SER A 70 21.25 17.32 -0.79
N GLU A 71 21.52 18.10 -1.84
CA GLU A 71 21.73 17.58 -3.19
C GLU A 71 22.85 16.55 -3.25
N LYS A 72 24.01 16.87 -2.65
CA LYS A 72 25.14 15.95 -2.62
C LYS A 72 24.81 14.67 -1.84
N LEU A 73 24.11 14.80 -0.73
CA LEU A 73 23.75 13.66 0.10
C LEU A 73 22.77 12.73 -0.62
N TYR A 74 21.69 13.27 -1.18
CA TYR A 74 20.67 12.51 -1.90
C TYR A 74 21.24 11.78 -3.13
N LEU A 75 22.03 12.48 -3.96
CA LEU A 75 22.70 11.84 -5.10
C LEU A 75 23.66 10.71 -4.66
N GLY A 76 24.37 10.93 -3.56
CA GLY A 76 25.24 9.90 -2.99
C GLY A 76 24.47 8.70 -2.43
N PHE A 77 23.25 8.90 -1.92
CA PHE A 77 22.41 7.80 -1.44
C PHE A 77 21.87 6.97 -2.61
N ILE A 78 21.35 7.62 -3.65
CA ILE A 78 20.85 6.97 -4.88
C ILE A 78 21.95 6.14 -5.56
N SER A 79 23.18 6.66 -5.62
CA SER A 79 24.34 5.96 -6.18
C SER A 79 24.88 4.83 -5.28
N GLY A 80 24.41 4.71 -4.04
CA GLY A 80 24.89 3.73 -3.05
C GLY A 80 26.23 4.11 -2.40
N GLU A 81 26.69 5.35 -2.55
CA GLU A 81 27.92 5.85 -1.95
C GLU A 81 27.72 6.28 -0.49
N ILE A 82 26.57 6.91 -0.18
CA ILE A 82 26.20 7.46 1.12
C ILE A 82 25.14 6.56 1.79
N GLU A 83 25.24 6.46 3.10
CA GLU A 83 24.33 5.67 3.94
C GLU A 83 23.28 6.58 4.60
N ALA A 84 22.10 6.02 4.85
CA ALA A 84 21.04 6.65 5.64
C ALA A 84 20.69 5.79 6.86
N GLU A 85 20.39 6.42 7.99
CA GLU A 85 19.99 5.75 9.23
C GLU A 85 18.45 5.72 9.36
N CYS A 86 17.87 4.65 9.87
CA CYS A 86 16.43 4.66 10.14
C CYS A 86 16.12 5.60 11.31
N SER A 87 15.23 6.56 11.08
CA SER A 87 14.77 7.49 12.11
C SER A 87 14.08 6.73 13.26
N GLU A 88 14.26 7.19 14.50
CA GLU A 88 13.54 6.63 15.66
C GLU A 88 12.01 6.79 15.53
N ASP A 89 11.59 7.78 14.75
CA ASP A 89 10.19 8.07 14.44
C ASP A 89 9.77 7.56 13.03
N CYS A 90 10.51 6.59 12.46
CA CYS A 90 10.10 5.93 11.21
C CYS A 90 8.84 5.06 11.43
N SER A 91 8.11 4.78 10.36
CA SER A 91 7.01 3.82 10.38
C SER A 91 7.44 2.46 10.95
N GLU A 92 6.51 1.75 11.59
CA GLU A 92 6.77 0.42 12.18
C GLU A 92 7.24 -0.63 11.15
N TYR A 93 6.99 -0.36 9.86
CA TYR A 93 7.48 -1.15 8.74
C TYR A 93 9.01 -1.21 8.67
N CYS A 94 9.75 -0.23 9.23
CA CYS A 94 11.21 -0.29 9.36
C CYS A 94 11.66 -1.61 10.02
N GLU A 95 11.00 -2.08 11.08
CA GLU A 95 11.36 -3.33 11.76
C GLU A 95 11.05 -4.58 10.93
N GLN A 96 9.99 -4.54 10.11
CA GLN A 96 9.58 -5.67 9.27
C GLN A 96 10.65 -6.03 8.23
N PHE A 97 11.39 -5.04 7.73
CA PHE A 97 12.53 -5.23 6.82
C PHE A 97 13.85 -5.52 7.54
N GLY A 98 13.83 -5.69 8.86
CA GLY A 98 15.05 -5.89 9.66
C GLY A 98 15.95 -4.67 9.70
N LEU A 99 15.39 -3.48 9.45
CA LEU A 99 16.08 -2.21 9.64
C LEU A 99 16.00 -1.82 11.13
N SER A 100 17.15 -1.61 11.76
CA SER A 100 17.21 -1.27 13.18
C SER A 100 17.28 0.25 13.36
N PHE A 101 16.29 0.82 14.06
CA PHE A 101 16.27 2.25 14.43
C PHE A 101 17.54 2.66 15.17
N GLY A 102 18.12 3.80 14.81
CA GLY A 102 19.17 4.43 15.63
C GLY A 102 20.52 3.70 15.66
N GLN A 103 20.63 2.51 15.05
CA GLN A 103 21.72 1.57 15.34
C GLN A 103 22.60 1.26 14.14
N LYS A 104 22.04 1.35 12.93
CA LYS A 104 22.75 1.01 11.70
C LYS A 104 22.33 1.96 10.59
N SER A 105 23.32 2.35 9.78
CA SER A 105 23.11 3.07 8.54
C SER A 105 23.17 2.08 7.37
N TYR A 106 22.39 2.35 6.35
CA TYR A 106 22.17 1.47 5.21
C TYR A 106 22.36 2.24 3.91
N LYS A 107 23.05 1.63 2.96
CA LYS A 107 23.10 2.10 1.57
C LYS A 107 21.86 1.61 0.84
N LEU A 108 21.42 2.33 -0.19
CA LEU A 108 20.28 1.90 -1.01
C LEU A 108 20.43 0.46 -1.55
N PRO A 109 21.61 0.02 -2.07
CA PRO A 109 21.81 -1.38 -2.48
C PRO A 109 21.76 -2.42 -1.35
N GLU A 110 21.88 -2.00 -0.09
CA GLU A 110 21.66 -2.89 1.05
C GLU A 110 20.18 -3.08 1.34
N ILE A 111 19.37 -2.03 1.16
CA ILE A 111 17.92 -2.05 1.37
C ILE A 111 17.23 -2.83 0.24
N GLU A 112 17.62 -2.60 -1.02
CA GLU A 112 17.09 -3.35 -2.17
C GLU A 112 17.23 -4.86 -2.00
N ARG A 113 18.38 -5.32 -1.49
CA ARG A 113 18.62 -6.74 -1.21
C ARG A 113 17.74 -7.32 -0.11
N MET A 114 17.11 -6.49 0.72
CA MET A 114 16.18 -6.97 1.76
C MET A 114 14.83 -7.36 1.18
N ILE A 115 14.50 -6.85 0.00
CA ILE A 115 13.28 -7.18 -0.74
C ILE A 115 13.57 -7.90 -2.06
N ASP A 116 14.68 -8.65 -2.08
CA ASP A 116 15.14 -9.48 -3.20
C ASP A 116 15.34 -8.75 -4.54
N ILE A 117 15.46 -7.42 -4.54
CA ILE A 117 15.81 -6.63 -5.72
C ILE A 117 17.32 -6.71 -5.96
N ASP A 118 17.70 -7.20 -7.13
CA ASP A 118 19.08 -7.32 -7.59
C ASP A 118 19.31 -6.46 -8.84
N ARG A 119 19.88 -5.26 -8.64
CA ARG A 119 20.24 -4.31 -9.72
C ARG A 119 21.00 -4.94 -10.89
N THR A 120 21.69 -6.07 -10.67
CA THR A 120 22.47 -6.74 -11.74
C THR A 120 21.61 -7.57 -12.69
N LYS A 121 20.37 -7.85 -12.31
CA LYS A 121 19.39 -8.60 -13.12
C LYS A 121 18.39 -7.72 -13.83
N ILE A 122 18.29 -6.46 -13.42
CA ILE A 122 17.41 -5.46 -14.01
C ILE A 122 18.02 -5.02 -15.35
N PRO A 123 17.27 -5.04 -16.46
CA PRO A 123 17.71 -4.48 -17.73
C PRO A 123 18.20 -3.04 -17.56
N TYR A 124 19.26 -2.68 -18.29
CA TYR A 124 19.88 -1.35 -18.16
C TYR A 124 18.90 -0.20 -18.50
N ASP A 125 17.87 -0.50 -19.28
CA ASP A 125 16.81 0.39 -19.75
C ASP A 125 15.49 0.28 -18.95
N ALA A 126 15.41 -0.58 -17.94
CA ALA A 126 14.22 -0.70 -17.10
C ALA A 126 14.21 0.38 -16.00
N GLU A 127 13.08 1.07 -15.86
CA GLU A 127 12.83 2.08 -14.83
C GLU A 127 12.42 1.41 -13.52
N TYR A 128 13.37 0.75 -12.84
CA TYR A 128 13.09 0.10 -11.55
C TYR A 128 13.14 1.05 -10.34
N LEU A 129 13.62 2.28 -10.54
CA LEU A 129 13.90 3.27 -9.50
C LEU A 129 13.33 4.62 -9.93
N SER A 130 12.38 5.14 -9.17
CA SER A 130 11.85 6.49 -9.29
C SER A 130 12.45 7.38 -8.19
N GLU A 131 12.93 8.55 -8.61
CA GLU A 131 13.44 9.60 -7.73
C GLU A 131 12.52 10.81 -7.85
N ARG A 132 11.88 11.18 -6.74
CA ARG A 132 11.01 12.36 -6.65
C ARG A 132 11.32 13.15 -5.39
N TYR A 133 10.89 14.41 -5.37
CA TYR A 133 11.10 15.31 -4.25
C TYR A 133 9.79 15.84 -3.69
N ILE A 134 9.62 15.74 -2.39
CA ILE A 134 8.41 16.16 -1.66
C ILE A 134 8.78 17.25 -0.63
N ASP A 135 7.79 18.03 -0.20
CA ASP A 135 7.95 19.12 0.76
C ASP A 135 7.09 18.82 1.98
N LEU A 136 7.67 18.09 2.94
CA LEU A 136 6.95 17.60 4.11
C LEU A 136 6.43 18.77 4.93
N GLY A 137 5.10 18.87 5.08
CA GLY A 137 4.48 19.96 5.82
C GLY A 137 4.53 21.32 5.12
N LEU A 138 4.93 21.38 3.85
CA LEU A 138 4.97 22.59 3.02
C LEU A 138 5.86 23.71 3.62
N ASP A 139 7.02 23.33 4.16
CA ASP A 139 7.99 24.24 4.78
C ASP A 139 9.04 24.79 3.80
N GLY A 140 9.05 24.29 2.56
CA GLY A 140 9.98 24.68 1.49
C GLY A 140 11.33 23.97 1.54
N SER A 141 11.53 23.04 2.48
CA SER A 141 12.61 22.06 2.49
C SER A 141 12.16 20.81 1.74
N TYR A 142 13.04 20.25 0.92
CA TYR A 142 12.69 19.08 0.11
C TYR A 142 13.34 17.80 0.64
N GLU A 143 12.54 16.75 0.68
CA GLU A 143 12.93 15.39 1.00
C GLU A 143 12.94 14.53 -0.25
N LEU A 144 13.82 13.53 -0.23
CA LEU A 144 13.93 12.56 -1.30
C LEU A 144 12.90 11.44 -1.09
N LEU A 145 11.95 11.30 -2.01
CA LEU A 145 11.08 10.13 -2.15
C LEU A 145 11.72 9.19 -3.18
N VAL A 146 11.97 7.95 -2.77
CA VAL A 146 12.53 6.90 -3.62
C VAL A 146 11.55 5.76 -3.68
N ASP A 147 11.03 5.47 -4.87
CA ASP A 147 10.26 4.25 -5.12
C ASP A 147 11.13 3.29 -5.92
N PHE A 148 11.15 2.01 -5.55
CA PHE A 148 11.79 0.99 -6.38
C PHE A 148 11.00 -0.31 -6.38
N TYR A 149 10.92 -0.95 -7.55
CA TYR A 149 10.09 -2.12 -7.78
C TYR A 149 10.69 -3.04 -8.84
N ASP A 150 10.33 -4.32 -8.80
CA ASP A 150 10.70 -5.29 -9.83
C ASP A 150 9.53 -5.48 -10.81
N GLU A 151 9.64 -4.91 -12.01
CA GLU A 151 8.63 -5.06 -13.08
C GLU A 151 8.39 -6.53 -13.47
N GLU A 152 9.39 -7.39 -13.28
CA GLU A 152 9.31 -8.81 -13.62
C GLU A 152 8.68 -9.64 -12.49
N ASP A 153 8.45 -9.05 -11.30
CA ASP A 153 7.76 -9.75 -10.23
C ASP A 153 6.27 -9.87 -10.56
N PRO A 154 5.73 -11.09 -10.74
CA PRO A 154 4.30 -11.28 -10.96
C PRO A 154 3.42 -10.83 -9.78
N HIS A 155 4.03 -10.61 -8.60
CA HIS A 155 3.39 -10.03 -7.43
C HIS A 155 3.57 -8.51 -7.34
N GLY A 156 4.35 -7.90 -8.23
CA GLY A 156 4.56 -6.45 -8.34
C GLY A 156 5.15 -5.83 -7.08
N TYR A 157 6.02 -6.55 -6.36
CA TYR A 157 6.57 -6.08 -5.10
C TYR A 157 7.52 -4.90 -5.30
N GLY A 158 7.41 -3.90 -4.45
CA GLY A 158 8.28 -2.74 -4.41
C GLY A 158 8.24 -2.03 -3.07
N LEU A 159 9.05 -0.98 -2.95
CA LEU A 159 9.25 -0.23 -1.72
C LEU A 159 9.33 1.27 -2.00
N SER A 160 8.63 2.04 -1.18
CA SER A 160 8.76 3.49 -1.09
C SER A 160 9.58 3.86 0.14
N LEU A 161 10.53 4.79 -0.02
CA LEU A 161 11.35 5.36 1.04
C LEU A 161 11.25 6.88 1.01
N ILE A 162 11.16 7.52 2.19
CA ILE A 162 11.36 8.96 2.32
C ILE A 162 12.63 9.20 3.12
N VAL A 163 13.55 9.97 2.54
CA VAL A 163 14.87 10.26 3.09
C VAL A 163 15.05 11.77 3.25
N LYS A 164 15.42 12.20 4.46
CA LYS A 164 15.63 13.62 4.80
C LYS A 164 17.05 13.88 5.29
N ASN A 165 17.59 15.04 4.93
CA ASN A 165 18.86 15.54 5.46
C ASN A 165 18.67 16.20 6.84
N PHE A 166 19.22 15.57 7.89
CA PHE A 166 19.30 16.12 9.23
C PHE A 166 20.71 16.64 9.53
N SER A 167 20.97 17.90 9.12
CA SER A 167 22.25 18.58 9.41
C SER A 167 23.48 17.80 8.94
N GLY A 168 23.47 17.35 7.69
CA GLY A 168 24.57 16.63 7.06
C GLY A 168 24.52 15.11 7.21
N LYS A 169 23.40 14.57 7.72
CA LYS A 169 23.18 13.14 7.91
C LYS A 169 21.83 12.73 7.35
N LEU A 170 21.82 11.72 6.49
CA LEU A 170 20.58 11.20 5.96
C LEU A 170 19.87 10.30 6.97
N LYS A 171 18.57 10.48 7.10
CA LYS A 171 17.69 9.54 7.79
C LYS A 171 16.56 9.08 6.88
N ILE A 172 16.23 7.81 6.99
CA ILE A 172 15.00 7.21 6.43
C ILE A 172 13.89 7.52 7.42
N CYS A 173 12.97 8.40 7.00
CA CYS A 173 11.83 8.87 7.78
C CYS A 173 10.61 7.97 7.60
N TYR A 174 10.52 7.27 6.48
CA TYR A 174 9.41 6.38 6.19
C TYR A 174 9.83 5.30 5.21
N ILE A 175 9.23 4.13 5.38
CA ILE A 175 9.38 2.95 4.53
C ILE A 175 8.02 2.25 4.44
N GLN A 176 7.66 1.83 3.24
CA GLN A 176 6.43 1.09 2.98
C GLN A 176 6.59 0.20 1.77
N ASP A 177 6.19 -1.06 1.87
CA ASP A 177 6.07 -1.89 0.68
C ASP A 177 4.77 -1.62 -0.08
N PHE A 178 4.79 -1.98 -1.35
CA PHE A 178 3.61 -2.08 -2.18
C PHE A 178 3.74 -3.34 -3.03
N TRP A 179 2.60 -3.88 -3.43
CA TRP A 179 2.53 -5.11 -4.22
C TRP A 179 1.24 -5.08 -5.04
N ALA A 180 1.00 -6.06 -5.91
CA ALA A 180 -0.09 -6.07 -6.89
C ALA A 180 -1.50 -5.87 -6.30
N ARG A 181 -1.66 -5.97 -4.98
CA ARG A 181 -2.92 -5.77 -4.27
C ARG A 181 -2.86 -4.70 -3.18
N GLN A 182 -1.79 -3.92 -3.11
CA GLN A 182 -1.61 -2.83 -2.15
C GLN A 182 -0.98 -1.63 -2.86
N SER A 183 -1.65 -0.49 -2.77
CA SER A 183 -1.14 0.78 -3.22
C SER A 183 -0.74 1.65 -2.03
N ALA A 184 0.34 2.41 -2.20
CA ALA A 184 0.71 3.50 -1.31
C ALA A 184 0.75 4.78 -2.14
N VAL A 185 -0.02 5.79 -1.73
CA VAL A 185 0.05 7.14 -2.28
C VAL A 185 0.72 8.02 -1.25
N ILE A 186 1.86 8.57 -1.62
CA ILE A 186 2.61 9.54 -0.82
C ILE A 186 2.53 10.86 -1.57
N THR A 187 1.81 11.82 -0.98
CA THR A 187 1.63 13.14 -1.58
C THR A 187 2.82 14.05 -1.31
N TYR A 188 2.94 15.09 -2.13
CA TYR A 188 3.92 16.16 -2.02
C TYR A 188 3.95 16.81 -0.63
N SER A 189 2.79 16.96 0.03
CA SER A 189 2.68 17.59 1.35
C SER A 189 3.02 16.65 2.53
N GLY A 190 3.28 15.38 2.26
CA GLY A 190 3.60 14.36 3.28
C GLY A 190 2.41 13.54 3.78
N MET A 191 1.22 13.69 3.20
CA MET A 191 0.09 12.78 3.47
C MET A 191 0.34 11.41 2.84
N ILE A 192 0.01 10.36 3.59
CA ILE A 192 0.25 8.97 3.23
C ILE A 192 -1.09 8.22 3.25
N TYR A 193 -1.41 7.56 2.15
CA TYR A 193 -2.61 6.76 1.98
C TYR A 193 -2.21 5.38 1.51
N VAL A 194 -2.39 4.37 2.35
CA VAL A 194 -2.15 2.98 1.99
C VAL A 194 -3.49 2.26 1.94
N SER A 195 -3.72 1.52 0.87
CA SER A 195 -4.90 0.69 0.70
C SER A 195 -4.50 -0.65 0.11
N GLY A 196 -5.16 -1.72 0.54
CA GLY A 196 -4.93 -3.07 0.10
C GLY A 196 -6.22 -3.86 -0.07
N SER A 197 -6.15 -4.92 -0.88
CA SER A 197 -7.24 -5.85 -1.11
C SER A 197 -6.82 -7.25 -0.64
N GLY A 198 -7.56 -7.78 0.32
CA GLY A 198 -7.52 -9.19 0.72
C GLY A 198 -8.39 -10.08 -0.19
N GLY A 199 -9.43 -9.52 -0.82
CA GLY A 199 -10.34 -10.22 -1.71
C GLY A 199 -11.31 -9.26 -2.42
N ALA A 200 -12.31 -9.81 -3.09
CA ALA A 200 -13.43 -9.02 -3.62
C ALA A 200 -14.22 -8.29 -2.51
N MET A 201 -14.24 -8.87 -1.30
CA MET A 201 -15.05 -8.39 -0.18
C MET A 201 -14.22 -8.01 1.05
N THR A 202 -12.90 -7.86 0.90
CA THR A 202 -12.02 -7.52 2.01
C THR A 202 -10.98 -6.53 1.55
N HIS A 203 -11.04 -5.35 2.13
CA HIS A 203 -10.12 -4.26 1.88
C HIS A 203 -9.68 -3.68 3.21
N GLY A 204 -8.54 -3.01 3.22
CA GLY A 204 -8.09 -2.30 4.40
C GLY A 204 -6.87 -1.46 4.07
N GLY A 205 -6.31 -0.84 5.08
CA GLY A 205 -5.12 -0.02 4.95
C GLY A 205 -5.04 1.02 6.04
N PHE A 206 -4.28 2.07 5.80
CA PHE A 206 -4.07 3.11 6.79
C PHE A 206 -3.83 4.46 6.15
N ASN A 207 -4.03 5.49 6.96
CA ASN A 207 -3.77 6.87 6.63
C ASN A 207 -2.75 7.39 7.63
N GLY A 208 -1.75 8.10 7.14
CA GLY A 208 -0.66 8.64 7.94
C GLY A 208 -0.20 9.98 7.42
N TYR A 209 0.75 10.56 8.14
CA TYR A 209 1.34 11.85 7.81
C TYR A 209 2.79 11.90 8.28
N LEU A 210 3.67 12.48 7.45
CA LEU A 210 5.00 12.89 7.86
C LEU A 210 5.04 14.41 8.06
N ASP A 211 5.42 14.84 9.26
CA ASP A 211 5.59 16.27 9.52
C ASP A 211 6.88 16.83 8.89
N ALA A 212 7.01 18.16 8.93
CA ALA A 212 8.19 18.88 8.45
C ALA A 212 9.50 18.43 9.13
N GLU A 213 9.42 17.86 10.34
CA GLU A 213 10.59 17.31 11.04
C GLU A 213 10.92 15.88 10.56
N GLY A 214 10.13 15.30 9.65
CA GLY A 214 10.29 13.96 9.12
C GLY A 214 9.85 12.87 10.12
N LYS A 215 8.95 13.20 11.05
CA LYS A 215 8.37 12.25 12.00
C LYS A 215 7.05 11.69 11.46
N TYR A 216 6.95 10.36 11.45
CA TYR A 216 5.74 9.68 11.02
C TYR A 216 4.67 9.69 12.12
N HIS A 217 3.45 9.98 11.71
CA HIS A 217 2.25 9.92 12.55
C HIS A 217 1.22 9.04 11.86
N LEU A 218 0.90 7.89 12.47
CA LEU A 218 -0.29 7.15 12.10
C LEU A 218 -1.53 8.01 12.44
N TRP A 219 -2.44 8.16 11.48
CA TRP A 219 -3.71 8.84 11.72
C TRP A 219 -4.79 7.83 12.09
N TYR A 220 -5.06 6.88 11.19
CA TYR A 220 -5.93 5.74 11.47
C TYR A 220 -5.68 4.61 10.48
N GLU A 221 -5.93 3.40 10.94
CA GLU A 221 -6.09 2.20 10.14
C GLU A 221 -7.56 1.97 9.89
N TRP A 222 -7.87 1.28 8.80
CA TRP A 222 -9.23 0.88 8.48
C TRP A 222 -9.26 -0.50 7.83
N ASP A 223 -10.32 -1.24 8.12
CA ASP A 223 -10.65 -2.50 7.49
C ASP A 223 -12.10 -2.44 7.03
N SER A 224 -12.38 -3.02 5.86
CA SER A 224 -13.71 -3.14 5.30
C SER A 224 -14.00 -4.59 4.94
N TYR A 225 -15.07 -5.13 5.51
CA TYR A 225 -15.58 -6.45 5.22
C TYR A 225 -16.95 -6.36 4.59
N GLY A 226 -17.04 -6.85 3.36
CA GLY A 226 -18.29 -6.96 2.65
C GLY A 226 -18.90 -8.36 2.80
N TYR A 227 -20.22 -8.40 2.89
CA TYR A 227 -21.02 -9.61 2.89
C TYR A 227 -22.11 -9.44 1.83
N GLU A 228 -21.99 -10.22 0.77
CA GLU A 228 -23.01 -10.33 -0.27
C GLU A 228 -23.10 -11.77 -0.74
N THR A 229 -24.26 -12.15 -1.25
CA THR A 229 -24.55 -13.49 -1.75
C THR A 229 -24.45 -13.48 -3.27
N TYR A 230 -23.31 -13.05 -3.82
CA TYR A 230 -23.04 -13.17 -5.25
C TYR A 230 -21.88 -14.13 -5.46
N HIS A 231 -22.19 -15.36 -5.88
CA HIS A 231 -21.60 -15.95 -7.08
C HIS A 231 -22.13 -17.33 -7.49
N GLU A 232 -22.81 -18.13 -6.66
CA GLU A 232 -23.24 -19.46 -7.13
C GLU A 232 -24.62 -19.98 -6.72
N ARG A 233 -25.35 -19.36 -5.77
CA ARG A 233 -26.69 -19.86 -5.38
C ARG A 233 -27.66 -18.74 -4.97
N PRO A 234 -28.72 -18.46 -5.77
CA PRO A 234 -29.76 -17.44 -5.48
C PRO A 234 -30.70 -17.80 -4.31
N ASP A 235 -30.26 -18.71 -3.43
CA ASP A 235 -31.04 -19.21 -2.30
C ASP A 235 -30.25 -19.10 -0.98
N GLU A 236 -29.09 -18.43 -0.98
CA GLU A 236 -28.22 -18.33 0.18
C GLU A 236 -28.51 -17.05 0.99
N GLU A 237 -28.73 -17.23 2.29
CA GLU A 237 -28.96 -16.16 3.24
C GLU A 237 -27.64 -15.72 3.87
N ILE A 238 -27.51 -14.43 4.18
CA ILE A 238 -26.38 -13.91 4.96
C ILE A 238 -26.53 -14.42 6.41
N ASN A 239 -25.76 -15.46 6.73
CA ASN A 239 -25.70 -16.07 8.06
C ASN A 239 -24.31 -15.92 8.66
N ILE A 240 -24.22 -15.28 9.81
CA ILE A 240 -22.94 -14.98 10.47
C ILE A 240 -23.01 -15.50 11.90
N ASN A 241 -22.08 -16.40 12.26
CA ASN A 241 -22.05 -17.06 13.57
C ASN A 241 -23.39 -17.71 13.97
N GLY A 242 -24.17 -18.19 13.00
CA GLY A 242 -25.48 -18.82 13.22
C GLY A 242 -26.64 -17.83 13.38
N VAL A 243 -26.41 -16.53 13.20
CA VAL A 243 -27.44 -15.49 13.17
C VAL A 243 -27.77 -15.14 11.71
N ARG A 244 -29.05 -15.26 11.36
CA ARG A 244 -29.58 -14.88 10.05
C ARG A 244 -29.77 -13.37 9.98
N ILE A 245 -28.89 -12.69 9.25
CA ILE A 245 -28.93 -11.24 9.04
C ILE A 245 -29.99 -10.90 7.98
N GLY A 246 -29.94 -11.53 6.81
CA GLY A 246 -30.87 -11.26 5.71
C GLY A 246 -30.79 -12.30 4.59
N GLY A 247 -31.62 -12.11 3.56
CA GLY A 247 -31.64 -12.90 2.33
C GLY A 247 -30.59 -12.48 1.31
N ASP A 248 -30.78 -12.93 0.07
CA ASP A 248 -29.88 -12.66 -1.06
C ASP A 248 -30.12 -11.30 -1.74
N ASP A 249 -31.06 -10.52 -1.22
CA ASP A 249 -31.48 -9.24 -1.75
C ASP A 249 -30.72 -8.05 -1.15
N ILE A 250 -29.86 -8.30 -0.16
CA ILE A 250 -29.06 -7.29 0.54
C ILE A 250 -27.56 -7.52 0.40
N ARG A 251 -26.81 -6.42 0.52
CA ARG A 251 -25.37 -6.41 0.78
C ARG A 251 -25.10 -5.64 2.06
N MET A 252 -24.06 -6.04 2.76
CA MET A 252 -23.63 -5.43 4.01
C MET A 252 -22.14 -5.13 3.98
N PHE A 253 -21.75 -3.94 4.41
CA PHE A 253 -20.36 -3.55 4.62
C PHE A 253 -20.14 -3.18 6.09
N ILE A 254 -19.09 -3.76 6.67
CA ILE A 254 -18.62 -3.46 8.01
C ILE A 254 -17.28 -2.76 7.87
N ASN A 255 -17.20 -1.49 8.25
CA ASN A 255 -15.95 -0.77 8.28
C ASN A 255 -15.49 -0.60 9.73
N SER A 256 -14.27 -1.02 10.03
CA SER A 256 -13.62 -0.78 11.32
C SER A 256 -12.53 0.27 11.15
N TYR A 257 -12.37 1.13 12.14
CA TYR A 257 -11.36 2.19 12.16
C TYR A 257 -10.63 2.18 13.48
N THR A 258 -9.30 2.09 13.44
CA THR A 258 -8.44 2.13 14.63
C THR A 258 -7.55 3.36 14.56
N PHE A 259 -7.64 4.23 15.54
CA PHE A 259 -6.84 5.46 15.59
C PHE A 259 -5.56 5.27 16.41
N TYR A 260 -4.60 6.19 16.28
CA TYR A 260 -3.29 6.14 16.96
C TYR A 260 -3.33 6.02 18.50
N ASP A 261 -4.48 6.23 19.14
CA ASP A 261 -4.68 6.07 20.58
C ASP A 261 -5.47 4.80 20.94
N ASP A 262 -5.43 3.81 20.06
CA ASP A 262 -6.05 2.49 20.15
C ASP A 262 -7.58 2.52 20.32
N LYS A 263 -8.23 3.63 19.93
CA LYS A 263 -9.69 3.70 19.90
C LYS A 263 -10.24 3.14 18.61
N GLU A 264 -11.17 2.21 18.77
CA GLU A 264 -11.83 1.53 17.67
C GLU A 264 -13.27 2.02 17.46
N TYR A 265 -13.62 2.27 16.20
CA TYR A 265 -14.94 2.67 15.76
C TYR A 265 -15.40 1.75 14.63
N VAL A 266 -16.70 1.50 14.56
CA VAL A 266 -17.29 0.64 13.53
C VAL A 266 -18.44 1.36 12.87
N THR A 267 -18.52 1.29 11.54
CA THR A 267 -19.73 1.61 10.78
C THR A 267 -20.28 0.33 10.15
N ILE A 268 -21.60 0.27 10.06
CA ILE A 268 -22.33 -0.83 9.43
C ILE A 268 -23.26 -0.20 8.40
N ASN A 269 -23.11 -0.58 7.14
CA ASN A 269 -24.02 -0.22 6.07
C ASN A 269 -24.69 -1.49 5.55
N ILE A 270 -26.02 -1.48 5.50
CA ILE A 270 -26.80 -2.55 4.88
C ILE A 270 -27.75 -1.90 3.88
N GLU A 271 -27.72 -2.40 2.65
CA GLU A 271 -28.56 -1.90 1.58
C GLU A 271 -29.00 -3.03 0.66
N TYR A 272 -30.04 -2.77 -0.11
CA TYR A 272 -30.46 -3.72 -1.13
C TYR A 272 -29.48 -3.72 -2.30
N ILE A 273 -29.13 -4.91 -2.81
CA ILE A 273 -28.27 -5.06 -4.00
C ILE A 273 -28.90 -4.36 -5.22
N ASN A 274 -30.23 -4.46 -5.35
CA ASN A 274 -30.99 -3.86 -6.43
C ASN A 274 -32.01 -2.87 -5.86
N PRO A 275 -31.66 -1.61 -5.55
CA PRO A 275 -32.52 -0.66 -4.83
C PRO A 275 -33.87 -0.42 -5.55
N ASP A 276 -33.87 -0.44 -6.89
CA ASP A 276 -35.05 -0.17 -7.72
C ASP A 276 -36.01 -1.36 -7.89
N LYS A 277 -35.63 -2.56 -7.45
CA LYS A 277 -36.47 -3.75 -7.59
C LYS A 277 -37.68 -3.64 -6.65
N GLN A 278 -38.87 -3.92 -7.18
CA GLN A 278 -40.09 -3.95 -6.38
C GLN A 278 -39.95 -5.01 -5.27
N ARG A 279 -40.16 -4.58 -4.03
CA ARG A 279 -40.12 -5.44 -2.85
C ARG A 279 -41.40 -6.26 -2.72
N ASP A 280 -41.23 -7.51 -2.32
CA ASP A 280 -42.32 -8.38 -1.93
C ASP A 280 -42.28 -8.65 -0.41
N GLU A 281 -43.23 -9.44 0.08
CA GLU A 281 -43.33 -9.80 1.50
C GLU A 281 -42.16 -10.64 2.03
N ASN A 282 -41.30 -11.17 1.16
CA ASN A 282 -40.13 -11.97 1.53
C ASN A 282 -38.83 -11.18 1.47
N SER A 283 -38.86 -9.91 1.03
CA SER A 283 -37.70 -9.05 0.99
C SER A 283 -37.17 -8.82 2.41
N THR A 284 -35.85 -8.73 2.55
CA THR A 284 -35.21 -8.51 3.86
C THR A 284 -35.65 -7.17 4.44
N ASP A 285 -36.05 -7.18 5.72
CA ASP A 285 -36.23 -5.95 6.50
C ASP A 285 -34.84 -5.41 6.90
N LEU A 286 -34.48 -4.24 6.35
CA LEU A 286 -33.15 -3.66 6.58
C LEU A 286 -32.93 -3.22 8.03
N ASP A 287 -33.98 -2.79 8.73
CA ASP A 287 -33.86 -2.37 10.13
C ASP A 287 -33.60 -3.60 11.02
N GLU A 288 -34.33 -4.70 10.79
CA GLU A 288 -34.09 -5.97 11.49
C GLU A 288 -32.70 -6.54 11.16
N ALA A 289 -32.28 -6.48 9.89
CA ALA A 289 -30.95 -6.92 9.47
C ALA A 289 -29.85 -6.10 10.15
N TYR A 290 -30.03 -4.77 10.24
CA TYR A 290 -29.09 -3.86 10.89
C TYR A 290 -28.97 -4.14 12.39
N GLU A 291 -30.10 -4.31 13.10
CA GLU A 291 -30.10 -4.66 14.53
C GLU A 291 -29.31 -5.95 14.79
N LYS A 292 -29.52 -6.99 13.97
CA LYS A 292 -28.77 -8.25 14.09
C LYS A 292 -27.29 -8.10 13.74
N ALA A 293 -26.96 -7.30 12.73
CA ALA A 293 -25.56 -7.04 12.38
C ALA A 293 -24.85 -6.33 13.54
N VAL A 294 -25.50 -5.36 14.18
CA VAL A 294 -24.99 -4.70 15.38
C VAL A 294 -24.74 -5.70 16.51
N GLU A 295 -25.68 -6.61 16.78
CA GLU A 295 -25.51 -7.66 17.80
C GLU A 295 -24.32 -8.60 17.51
N VAL A 296 -24.04 -8.87 16.24
CA VAL A 296 -22.98 -9.81 15.82
C VAL A 296 -21.60 -9.15 15.80
N PHE A 297 -21.48 -7.89 15.38
CA PHE A 297 -20.20 -7.26 15.08
C PHE A 297 -19.71 -6.24 16.10
N ILE A 298 -20.59 -5.72 16.96
CA ILE A 298 -20.20 -4.67 17.91
C ILE A 298 -19.75 -5.30 19.23
N ASP A 299 -18.44 -5.43 19.36
CA ASP A 299 -17.79 -5.84 20.60
C ASP A 299 -17.94 -4.77 21.71
N PRO A 300 -17.95 -5.14 23.01
CA PRO A 300 -18.06 -4.18 24.13
C PRO A 300 -16.98 -3.09 24.20
N GLY A 301 -15.90 -3.20 23.42
CA GLY A 301 -14.81 -2.21 23.33
C GLY A 301 -14.91 -1.24 22.14
N LYS A 302 -15.80 -1.51 21.18
CA LYS A 302 -15.92 -0.75 19.93
C LYS A 302 -17.09 0.22 20.00
N LYS A 303 -16.93 1.40 19.41
CA LYS A 303 -18.03 2.38 19.29
C LYS A 303 -18.67 2.28 17.90
N LEU A 304 -19.95 1.90 17.85
CA LEU A 304 -20.76 2.03 16.64
C LEU A 304 -20.97 3.52 16.30
N CYS A 305 -20.74 3.87 15.04
CA CYS A 305 -20.87 5.21 14.50
C CYS A 305 -21.58 5.20 13.14
N THR A 306 -22.14 6.35 12.79
CA THR A 306 -22.55 6.67 11.42
C THR A 306 -21.35 7.11 10.57
N GLU A 307 -21.51 7.15 9.25
CA GLU A 307 -20.48 7.66 8.32
C GLU A 307 -20.17 9.16 8.57
N GLU A 308 -21.17 9.96 8.94
CA GLU A 308 -20.96 11.36 9.31
C GLU A 308 -20.12 11.48 10.59
N GLU A 309 -20.45 10.69 11.61
CA GLU A 309 -19.68 10.68 12.87
C GLU A 309 -18.24 10.22 12.67
N ILE A 310 -17.97 9.24 11.79
CA ILE A 310 -16.58 8.83 11.54
C ILE A 310 -15.82 9.94 10.78
N GLY A 311 -16.47 10.69 9.90
CA GLY A 311 -15.91 11.89 9.27
C GLY A 311 -15.46 12.92 10.31
N ASP A 312 -16.35 13.28 11.24
CA ASP A 312 -16.06 14.20 12.35
C ASP A 312 -14.93 13.70 13.25
N ILE A 313 -14.89 12.39 13.53
CA ILE A 313 -13.84 11.75 14.33
C ILE A 313 -12.51 11.84 13.58
N LYS A 314 -12.46 11.47 12.29
CA LYS A 314 -11.26 11.58 11.44
C LYS A 314 -10.72 13.00 11.48
N GLU A 315 -11.55 14.01 11.20
CA GLU A 315 -11.13 15.42 11.22
C GLU A 315 -10.60 15.85 12.59
N LYS A 316 -11.27 15.45 13.67
CA LYS A 316 -10.81 15.74 15.04
C LYS A 316 -9.45 15.12 15.33
N TYR A 317 -9.21 13.89 14.90
CA TYR A 317 -7.93 13.22 15.10
C TYR A 317 -6.82 13.84 14.25
N ARG A 318 -7.11 14.20 12.99
CA ARG A 318 -6.21 14.96 12.12
C ARG A 318 -5.71 16.23 12.81
N LYS A 319 -6.65 17.05 13.31
CA LYS A 319 -6.34 18.30 14.01
C LYS A 319 -5.51 18.09 15.27
N LYS A 320 -5.73 16.99 15.99
CA LYS A 320 -4.92 16.64 17.18
C LYS A 320 -3.49 16.25 16.85
N LEU A 321 -3.26 15.62 15.70
CA LEU A 321 -1.93 15.30 15.19
C LEU A 321 -1.18 16.53 14.68
N GLY A 322 -1.86 17.68 14.57
CA GLY A 322 -1.24 18.92 14.11
C GLY A 322 -1.17 19.06 12.59
N ILE A 323 -1.82 18.16 11.84
CA ILE A 323 -1.94 18.26 10.39
C ILE A 323 -2.76 19.50 10.07
N SER A 324 -2.13 20.49 9.42
CA SER A 324 -2.79 21.76 9.07
C SER A 324 -3.87 21.54 8.00
N ASP A 325 -4.78 22.48 7.86
CA ASP A 325 -5.77 22.44 6.78
C ASP A 325 -5.08 22.55 5.40
N GLU A 326 -4.04 23.39 5.31
CA GLU A 326 -3.25 23.58 4.08
C GLU A 326 -2.56 22.30 3.61
N VAL A 327 -1.95 21.54 4.52
CA VAL A 327 -1.32 20.26 4.21
C VAL A 327 -2.36 19.21 3.81
N TYR A 328 -3.49 19.18 4.51
CA TYR A 328 -4.53 18.18 4.32
C TYR A 328 -5.29 18.35 3.01
N THR A 329 -5.60 19.59 2.63
CA THR A 329 -6.38 19.89 1.42
C THR A 329 -5.48 20.29 0.25
N TYR A 330 -4.19 19.95 0.30
CA TYR A 330 -3.24 20.32 -0.75
C TYR A 330 -3.63 19.63 -2.06
N GLY A 331 -4.01 20.42 -3.07
CA GLY A 331 -4.41 19.93 -4.39
C GLY A 331 -5.90 19.62 -4.52
N ASP A 332 -6.70 19.73 -3.46
CA ASP A 332 -8.16 19.54 -3.51
C ASP A 332 -8.83 20.48 -4.53
N GLU A 333 -8.25 21.66 -4.77
CA GLU A 333 -8.75 22.62 -5.75
C GLU A 333 -8.59 22.17 -7.21
N LEU A 334 -7.77 21.14 -7.45
CA LEU A 334 -7.56 20.51 -8.76
C LEU A 334 -8.19 19.12 -8.83
N MET A 335 -8.63 18.54 -7.71
CA MET A 335 -9.20 17.21 -7.68
C MET A 335 -10.42 17.15 -8.60
N PRO A 336 -10.49 16.20 -9.55
CA PRO A 336 -11.65 16.07 -10.41
C PRO A 336 -12.90 15.80 -9.57
N GLU A 337 -14.03 16.41 -9.95
CA GLU A 337 -15.32 16.01 -9.39
C GLU A 337 -15.58 14.54 -9.77
N ASP A 338 -16.02 13.72 -8.82
CA ASP A 338 -16.36 12.32 -9.09
C ASP A 338 -17.39 12.26 -10.25
N ASP A 339 -17.02 11.60 -11.36
CA ASP A 339 -17.87 11.39 -12.55
C ASP A 339 -19.01 10.38 -12.29
#